data_AF-A0A847W7E2-F1
#
_entry.id   AF-A0A847W7E2-F1
#
_cell.length_a   1.000
_cell.length_b   1.000
_cell.length_c   1.000
_cell.angle_alpha   90.00
_cell.angle_beta   90.00
_cell.angle_gamma   90.00
#
_symmetry.space_group_name_H-M   'P 1'
#
loop_
_entity.id
_entity.type
_entity.pdbx_description
1 polymer ?
#
loop_
_entity_poly.entity_id
_entity_poly.type
_entity_poly.pdbx_seq_one_letter_code
_entity_poly.pdbx_strand_id
1 'polypeptide(L)'
;ENFQDQWYPVEGKQLDPCGYSNEEIAHLTATLSGFDLEKQFACRYETIYFPAGMQKMEGADALKYVRSRHSSSDFDRSRRQVEVLTGIRKKLFDLEALANVPKFFKQVNRHVYTDLDLEILEYFAPLLINANEFEIRNINLSTENVLSSSTSANGFVLVPKAGHNNWIELQNFIQEALN
;
A
#
# COMPACT_ATOMS: atom_id res chain seq x y z
N GLU A 1 -15.82 -5.57 -1.87
CA GLU A 1 -16.24 -6.40 -0.72
C GLU A 1 -16.06 -5.59 0.56
N ASN A 2 -16.72 -5.99 1.65
CA ASN A 2 -16.44 -5.40 2.96
C ASN A 2 -15.02 -5.79 3.38
N PHE A 3 -14.30 -4.87 4.01
CA PHE A 3 -12.94 -5.10 4.45
C PHE A 3 -12.84 -4.86 5.96
N GLN A 4 -12.27 -5.82 6.69
CA GLN A 4 -12.08 -5.74 8.14
C GLN A 4 -10.68 -6.24 8.50
N ASP A 5 -10.01 -5.58 9.43
CA ASP A 5 -8.79 -6.07 10.08
C ASP A 5 -8.93 -5.90 11.59
N GLN A 6 -8.90 -7.01 12.32
CA GLN A 6 -9.04 -7.03 13.79
C GLN A 6 -7.70 -6.74 14.50
N TRP A 7 -6.60 -6.80 13.77
CA TRP A 7 -5.25 -6.74 14.29
C TRP A 7 -4.50 -5.55 13.68
N TYR A 8 -5.18 -4.42 13.50
CA TYR A 8 -4.51 -3.20 13.05
C TYR A 8 -3.70 -2.59 14.21
N PRO A 9 -2.37 -2.41 14.08
CA PRO A 9 -1.55 -1.91 15.18
C PRO A 9 -1.92 -0.49 15.60
N VAL A 10 -2.10 -0.28 16.90
CA VAL A 10 -2.30 1.04 17.48
C VAL A 10 -0.93 1.71 17.67
N GLU A 11 -0.78 2.89 17.10
CA GLU A 11 0.45 3.67 17.21
C GLU A 11 0.75 4.02 18.68
N GLY A 12 2.00 3.83 19.09
CA GLY A 12 2.47 4.07 20.45
C GLY A 12 2.26 2.90 21.43
N LYS A 13 1.50 1.87 21.04
CA LYS A 13 1.25 0.69 21.89
C LYS A 13 2.10 -0.53 21.56
N GLN A 14 3.08 -0.42 20.66
CA GLN A 14 3.81 -1.57 20.13
C GLN A 14 4.53 -2.39 21.21
N LEU A 15 4.92 -1.74 22.31
CA LEU A 15 5.62 -2.36 23.45
C LEU A 15 4.75 -2.43 24.72
N ASP A 16 3.45 -2.14 24.64
CA ASP A 16 2.56 -2.18 25.79
C ASP A 16 2.48 -3.61 26.34
N PRO A 17 2.74 -3.86 27.64
CA PRO A 17 2.70 -5.19 28.21
C PRO A 17 1.28 -5.76 28.29
N CYS A 18 0.23 -4.99 27.96
CA CYS A 18 -1.16 -5.39 28.06
C CYS A 18 -1.56 -5.90 29.45
N GLY A 19 -0.92 -5.38 30.49
CA GLY A 19 -1.15 -5.79 31.88
C GLY A 19 -0.37 -7.03 32.34
N TYR A 20 0.39 -7.70 31.47
CA TYR A 20 1.27 -8.79 31.87
C TYR A 20 2.50 -8.30 32.63
N SER A 21 2.94 -9.10 33.59
CA SER A 21 4.23 -8.95 34.27
C SER A 21 5.39 -9.40 33.38
N ASN A 22 6.61 -9.00 33.74
CA ASN A 22 7.81 -9.41 33.01
C ASN A 22 8.01 -10.94 32.99
N GLU A 23 7.60 -11.63 34.07
CA GLU A 23 7.71 -13.10 34.18
C GLU A 23 6.72 -13.80 33.25
N GLU A 24 5.48 -13.31 33.17
CA GLU A 24 4.47 -13.82 32.24
C GLU A 24 4.88 -13.59 30.78
N ILE A 25 5.42 -12.39 30.47
CA ILE A 25 5.94 -12.09 29.13
C ILE A 25 7.09 -13.04 28.79
N ALA A 26 8.02 -13.27 29.70
CA ALA A 26 9.12 -14.22 29.48
C ALA A 26 8.58 -15.64 29.18
N HIS A 27 7.57 -16.09 29.91
CA HIS A 27 6.95 -17.39 29.67
C HIS A 27 6.25 -17.48 28.31
N LEU A 28 5.49 -16.45 27.92
CA LEU A 28 4.83 -16.37 26.62
C LEU A 28 5.85 -16.37 25.48
N THR A 29 6.91 -15.55 25.57
CA THR A 29 7.95 -15.47 24.54
C THR A 29 8.80 -16.74 24.41
N ALA A 30 8.89 -17.55 25.47
CA ALA A 30 9.56 -18.85 25.42
C ALA A 30 8.73 -19.92 24.71
N THR A 31 7.40 -19.75 24.67
CA THR A 31 6.46 -20.79 24.19
C THR A 31 5.87 -20.44 22.82
N LEU A 32 5.66 -19.16 22.54
CA LEU A 32 5.01 -18.65 21.34
C LEU A 32 5.98 -17.77 20.55
N SER A 33 5.76 -17.70 19.24
CA SER A 33 6.53 -16.83 18.36
C SER A 33 5.67 -16.27 17.24
N GLY A 34 6.19 -15.25 16.56
CA GLY A 34 5.50 -14.58 15.45
C GLY A 34 4.10 -14.11 15.83
N PHE A 35 3.15 -14.32 14.93
CA PHE A 35 1.80 -13.79 15.11
C PHE A 35 1.04 -14.47 16.26
N ASP A 36 1.36 -15.71 16.64
CA ASP A 36 0.69 -16.38 17.75
C ASP A 36 1.08 -15.80 19.11
N LEU A 37 2.31 -15.29 19.24
CA LEU A 37 2.75 -14.49 20.38
C LEU A 37 2.10 -13.10 20.36
N GLU A 38 2.07 -12.44 19.20
CA GLU A 38 1.49 -11.11 19.04
C GLU A 38 0.02 -11.04 19.47
N LYS A 39 -0.78 -12.05 19.13
CA LYS A 39 -2.19 -12.15 19.53
C LYS A 39 -2.43 -12.11 21.05
N GLN A 40 -1.44 -12.50 21.86
CA GLN A 40 -1.55 -12.45 23.32
C GLN A 40 -1.63 -11.01 23.83
N PHE A 41 -1.05 -10.07 23.09
CA PHE A 41 -1.01 -8.64 23.41
C PHE A 41 -2.09 -7.88 22.64
N ALA A 42 -3.35 -8.32 22.74
CA ALA A 42 -4.47 -7.75 22.00
C ALA A 42 -4.67 -6.23 22.24
N CYS A 43 -4.25 -5.70 23.40
CA CYS A 43 -4.35 -4.27 23.71
C CYS A 43 -3.54 -3.36 22.76
N ARG A 44 -2.59 -3.93 22.00
CA ARG A 44 -1.75 -3.25 21.01
C ARG A 44 -2.47 -3.03 19.68
N TYR A 45 -3.68 -3.57 19.52
CA TYR A 45 -4.40 -3.60 18.26
C TYR A 45 -5.81 -3.00 18.38
N GLU A 46 -6.32 -2.51 17.25
CA GLU A 46 -7.70 -2.08 17.08
C GLU A 46 -8.34 -2.80 15.89
N THR A 47 -9.67 -2.83 15.87
CA THR A 47 -10.42 -3.30 14.70
C THR A 47 -10.73 -2.12 13.79
N ILE A 48 -10.32 -2.23 12.52
CA ILE A 48 -10.72 -1.31 11.45
C ILE A 48 -11.73 -2.02 10.53
N TYR A 49 -12.70 -1.27 10.02
CA TYR A 49 -13.74 -1.77 9.12
C TYR A 49 -14.06 -0.74 8.04
N PHE A 50 -14.15 -1.22 6.80
CA PHE A 50 -14.49 -0.43 5.62
C PHE A 50 -15.58 -1.17 4.85
N PRO A 51 -16.80 -0.60 4.76
CA PRO A 51 -17.88 -1.25 4.01
C PRO A 51 -17.61 -1.20 2.51
N ALA A 52 -18.17 -2.17 1.78
CA ALA A 52 -18.09 -2.23 0.33
C ALA A 52 -18.71 -0.98 -0.31
N GLY A 53 -18.14 -0.55 -1.43
CA GLY A 53 -18.63 0.58 -2.22
C GLY A 53 -17.76 1.83 -2.08
N MET A 54 -18.24 2.94 -2.66
CA MET A 54 -17.52 4.21 -2.64
C MET A 54 -17.49 4.79 -1.23
N GLN A 55 -16.28 4.96 -0.69
CA GLN A 55 -16.06 5.56 0.62
C GLN A 55 -15.34 6.89 0.48
N LYS A 56 -15.78 7.88 1.25
CA LYS A 56 -14.97 9.08 1.49
C LYS A 56 -14.04 8.79 2.67
N MET A 57 -12.74 8.88 2.44
CA MET A 57 -11.72 8.63 3.45
C MET A 57 -10.99 9.93 3.78
N GLU A 58 -10.80 10.20 5.06
CA GLU A 58 -9.83 11.21 5.52
C GLU A 58 -8.42 10.58 5.56
N GLY A 59 -7.38 11.40 5.73
CA GLY A 59 -5.99 10.94 5.63
C GLY A 59 -5.64 9.76 6.55
N ALA A 60 -6.16 9.75 7.78
CA ALA A 60 -5.96 8.67 8.73
C ALA A 60 -6.65 7.36 8.28
N ASP A 61 -7.85 7.45 7.71
CA ASP A 61 -8.60 6.29 7.22
C ASP A 61 -7.90 5.67 6.00
N ALA A 62 -7.49 6.52 5.05
CA ALA A 62 -6.74 6.10 3.88
C ALA A 62 -5.42 5.41 4.29
N LEU A 63 -4.72 5.97 5.27
CA LEU A 63 -3.48 5.38 5.80
C LEU A 63 -3.72 3.99 6.43
N LYS A 64 -4.77 3.85 7.24
CA LYS A 64 -5.18 2.56 7.82
C LYS A 64 -5.53 1.55 6.72
N TYR A 65 -6.31 1.97 5.73
CA TYR A 65 -6.75 1.14 4.61
C TYR A 65 -5.57 0.59 3.80
N VAL A 66 -4.55 1.39 3.49
CA VAL A 66 -3.40 0.96 2.68
C VAL A 66 -2.29 0.26 3.46
N ARG A 67 -2.28 0.36 4.80
CA ARG A 67 -1.23 -0.26 5.64
C ARG A 67 -1.64 -1.59 6.24
N SER A 68 -2.93 -1.88 6.36
CA SER A 68 -3.38 -3.12 6.98
C SER A 68 -2.90 -4.36 6.21
N ARG A 69 -2.52 -5.41 6.97
CA ARG A 69 -1.94 -6.66 6.45
C ARG A 69 -2.53 -7.91 7.09
N HIS A 70 -2.97 -7.86 8.34
CA HIS A 70 -3.21 -9.09 9.12
C HIS A 70 -4.46 -9.86 8.68
N SER A 71 -5.39 -9.21 7.99
CA SER A 71 -6.59 -9.85 7.44
C SER A 71 -6.48 -10.26 5.98
N SER A 72 -5.35 -10.03 5.31
CA SER A 72 -5.21 -10.27 3.86
C SER A 72 -3.76 -10.56 3.42
N SER A 73 -3.50 -10.58 2.12
CA SER A 73 -2.15 -10.69 1.55
C SER A 73 -1.48 -9.32 1.32
N ASP A 74 -0.16 -9.33 1.09
CA ASP A 74 0.58 -8.15 0.61
C ASP A 74 0.10 -7.70 -0.80
N PHE A 75 -0.45 -8.62 -1.61
CA PHE A 75 -1.05 -8.30 -2.90
C PHE A 75 -2.37 -7.54 -2.74
N ASP A 76 -3.20 -7.91 -1.76
CA ASP A 76 -4.40 -7.14 -1.42
C ASP A 76 -4.05 -5.74 -0.90
N ARG A 77 -2.94 -5.62 -0.17
CA ARG A 77 -2.43 -4.31 0.25
C ARG A 77 -2.03 -3.47 -0.97
N SER A 78 -1.32 -4.05 -1.94
CA SER A 78 -0.98 -3.39 -3.20
C SER A 78 -2.23 -2.93 -3.96
N ARG A 79 -3.24 -3.79 -4.09
CA ARG A 79 -4.53 -3.43 -4.70
C ARG A 79 -5.16 -2.21 -4.04
N ARG A 80 -5.22 -2.19 -2.70
CA ARG A 80 -5.77 -1.05 -1.93
C ARG A 80 -4.96 0.23 -2.12
N GLN A 81 -3.64 0.13 -2.25
CA GLN A 81 -2.79 1.29 -2.57
C GLN A 81 -3.14 1.87 -3.95
N VAL A 82 -3.37 1.04 -4.96
CA VAL A 82 -3.83 1.46 -6.30
C VAL A 82 -5.21 2.11 -6.24
N GLU A 83 -6.14 1.56 -5.46
CA GLU A 83 -7.48 2.14 -5.26
C GLU A 83 -7.40 3.55 -4.66
N VAL A 84 -6.54 3.77 -3.65
CA VAL A 84 -6.33 5.10 -3.06
C VAL A 84 -5.69 6.06 -4.06
N LEU A 85 -4.68 5.64 -4.84
CA LEU A 85 -4.09 6.47 -5.88
C LEU A 85 -5.11 6.89 -6.95
N THR A 86 -6.01 5.96 -7.32
CA THR A 86 -7.11 6.23 -8.26
C THR A 86 -8.11 7.23 -7.67
N GLY A 87 -8.45 7.09 -6.38
CA GLY A 87 -9.27 8.04 -5.65
C GLY A 87 -8.65 9.44 -5.57
N ILE A 88 -7.35 9.53 -5.32
CA ILE A 88 -6.59 10.79 -5.34
C ILE A 88 -6.65 11.42 -6.73
N ARG A 89 -6.36 10.66 -7.80
CA ARG A 89 -6.46 11.14 -9.19
C ARG A 89 -7.83 11.73 -9.47
N LYS A 90 -8.90 10.99 -9.17
CA LYS A 90 -10.27 11.47 -9.35
C LYS A 90 -10.51 12.79 -8.61
N LYS A 91 -10.05 12.88 -7.35
CA LYS A 91 -10.23 14.08 -6.54
C LYS A 91 -9.45 15.29 -7.09
N LEU A 92 -8.26 15.07 -7.67
CA LEU A 92 -7.48 16.12 -8.32
C LEU A 92 -8.24 16.74 -9.50
N PHE A 93 -8.90 15.92 -10.32
CA PHE A 93 -9.73 16.42 -11.43
C PHE A 93 -11.02 17.07 -10.96
N ASP A 94 -11.72 16.46 -9.99
CA ASP A 94 -12.95 17.02 -9.42
C ASP A 94 -12.72 18.41 -8.78
N LEU A 95 -11.49 18.71 -8.34
CA LEU A 95 -11.09 20.00 -7.76
C LEU A 95 -10.45 20.95 -8.77
N GLU A 96 -10.35 20.55 -10.05
CA GLU A 96 -9.58 21.28 -11.08
C GLU A 96 -8.16 21.62 -10.62
N ALA A 97 -7.55 20.76 -9.78
CA ALA A 97 -6.27 21.04 -9.14
C ALA A 97 -5.14 21.26 -10.16
N LEU A 98 -5.27 20.63 -11.34
CA LEU A 98 -4.30 20.72 -12.44
C LEU A 98 -4.56 21.92 -13.37
N ALA A 99 -5.60 22.73 -13.16
CA ALA A 99 -5.82 23.96 -13.93
C ALA A 99 -4.69 25.00 -13.72
N ASN A 100 -3.97 24.92 -12.59
CA ASN A 100 -2.75 25.68 -12.33
C ASN A 100 -1.65 24.74 -11.82
N VAL A 101 -1.01 24.04 -12.75
CA VAL A 101 0.06 23.07 -12.48
C VAL A 101 1.18 23.67 -11.60
N PRO A 102 1.72 24.88 -11.87
CA PRO A 102 2.77 25.46 -11.02
C PRO A 102 2.35 25.63 -9.56
N LYS A 103 1.14 26.14 -9.32
CA LYS A 103 0.62 26.34 -7.96
C LYS A 103 0.41 25.00 -7.25
N PHE A 104 -0.18 24.03 -7.95
CA PHE A 104 -0.40 22.68 -7.42
C PHE A 104 0.93 22.02 -7.04
N PHE A 105 1.89 22.01 -7.96
CA PHE A 105 3.19 21.41 -7.75
C PHE A 105 3.92 22.01 -6.54
N LYS A 106 3.89 23.34 -6.39
CA LYS A 106 4.49 24.02 -5.23
C LYS A 106 3.91 23.57 -3.89
N GLN A 107 2.64 23.16 -3.82
CA GLN A 107 2.04 22.63 -2.61
C GLN A 107 2.44 21.17 -2.38
N VAL A 108 2.43 20.34 -3.43
CA VAL A 108 2.77 18.92 -3.34
C VAL A 108 4.26 18.71 -3.02
N ASN A 109 5.15 19.46 -3.65
CA ASN A 109 6.60 19.33 -3.48
C ASN A 109 7.10 19.67 -2.05
N ARG A 110 6.24 20.24 -1.19
CA ARG A 110 6.54 20.43 0.25
C ARG A 110 6.43 19.14 1.06
N HIS A 111 5.70 18.17 0.54
CA HIS A 111 5.32 16.94 1.23
C HIS A 111 5.75 15.67 0.48
N VAL A 112 6.09 15.80 -0.80
CA VAL A 112 6.51 14.70 -1.67
C VAL A 112 7.87 15.04 -2.27
N TYR A 113 8.85 14.17 -2.04
CA TYR A 113 10.15 14.25 -2.69
C TYR A 113 10.06 13.63 -4.09
N THR A 114 10.42 14.39 -5.12
CA THR A 114 10.40 13.95 -6.53
C THR A 114 11.49 14.65 -7.31
N ASP A 115 11.96 14.00 -8.37
CA ASP A 115 12.86 14.54 -9.39
C ASP A 115 12.12 15.28 -10.52
N LEU A 116 10.78 15.26 -10.52
CA LEU A 116 9.98 16.15 -11.34
C LEU A 116 10.26 17.59 -10.92
N ASP A 117 10.62 18.44 -11.87
CA ASP A 117 10.74 19.87 -11.66
C ASP A 117 9.58 20.64 -12.33
N LEU A 118 9.57 21.95 -12.10
CA LEU A 118 8.52 22.79 -12.64
C LEU A 118 8.57 22.88 -14.18
N GLU A 119 9.76 22.81 -14.77
CA GLU A 119 9.95 22.92 -16.22
C GLU A 119 9.34 21.70 -16.94
N ILE A 120 9.62 20.49 -16.44
CA ILE A 120 9.02 19.24 -16.92
C ILE A 120 7.50 19.30 -16.82
N LEU A 121 6.97 19.80 -15.69
CA LEU A 121 5.54 19.87 -15.47
C LEU A 121 4.84 20.92 -16.34
N GLU A 122 5.48 22.06 -16.60
CA GLU A 122 4.98 23.07 -17.54
C GLU A 122 4.97 22.54 -18.98
N TYR A 123 6.01 21.80 -19.37
CA TYR A 123 6.06 21.12 -20.66
C TYR A 123 4.90 20.12 -20.84
N PHE A 124 4.57 19.36 -19.79
CA PHE A 124 3.47 18.39 -19.81
C PHE A 124 2.08 18.99 -19.48
N ALA A 125 1.99 20.25 -19.05
CA ALA A 125 0.74 20.85 -18.59
C ALA A 125 -0.44 20.71 -19.57
N PRO A 126 -0.27 20.90 -20.90
CA PRO A 126 -1.37 20.72 -21.85
C PRO A 126 -1.93 19.29 -21.88
N LEU A 127 -1.08 18.28 -21.63
CA LEU A 127 -1.50 16.88 -21.52
C LEU A 127 -2.15 16.59 -20.16
N LEU A 128 -1.61 17.15 -19.08
CA LEU A 128 -2.10 16.92 -17.72
C LEU A 128 -3.53 17.40 -17.50
N ILE A 129 -3.97 18.46 -18.19
CA ILE A 129 -5.34 18.98 -18.09
C ILE A 129 -6.37 17.94 -18.57
N ASN A 130 -6.05 17.19 -19.62
CA ASN A 130 -6.91 16.15 -20.19
C ASN A 130 -6.55 14.75 -19.68
N ALA A 131 -5.62 14.61 -18.74
CA ALA A 131 -5.15 13.32 -18.28
C ALA A 131 -6.23 12.49 -17.55
N ASN A 132 -7.43 13.03 -17.30
CA ASN A 132 -8.59 12.25 -16.83
C ASN A 132 -9.11 11.30 -17.91
N GLU A 133 -8.94 11.66 -19.18
CA GLU A 133 -9.36 10.86 -20.33
C GLU A 133 -8.41 9.68 -20.60
N PHE A 134 -7.23 9.67 -19.97
CA PHE A 134 -6.26 8.60 -20.16
C PHE A 134 -6.81 7.29 -19.59
N GLU A 135 -6.71 6.24 -20.41
CA GLU A 135 -6.93 4.87 -19.98
C GLU A 135 -5.88 4.52 -18.92
N ILE A 136 -6.34 4.00 -17.78
CA ILE A 136 -5.46 3.51 -16.73
C ILE A 136 -5.44 2.00 -16.78
N ARG A 137 -4.26 1.45 -17.04
CA ARG A 137 -3.99 0.02 -16.96
C ARG A 137 -3.30 -0.29 -15.64
N ASN A 138 -3.96 -1.09 -14.82
CA ASN A 138 -3.43 -1.53 -13.54
C ASN A 138 -2.70 -2.86 -13.73
N ILE A 139 -1.37 -2.84 -13.64
CA ILE A 139 -0.53 -4.03 -13.77
C ILE A 139 -0.06 -4.43 -12.38
N ASN A 140 -0.68 -5.47 -11.82
CA ASN A 140 -0.29 -6.03 -10.53
C ASN A 140 0.56 -7.28 -10.72
N LEU A 141 1.75 -7.30 -10.13
CA LEU A 141 2.64 -8.46 -10.12
C LEU A 141 2.31 -9.33 -8.91
N SER A 142 2.06 -10.61 -9.11
CA SER A 142 1.63 -11.54 -8.07
C SER A 142 2.16 -12.95 -8.26
N THR A 143 1.94 -13.80 -7.26
CA THR A 143 2.26 -15.23 -7.35
C THR A 143 1.39 -15.98 -8.37
N GLU A 144 0.26 -15.41 -8.76
CA GLU A 144 -0.64 -15.98 -9.75
C GLU A 144 -0.09 -15.79 -11.18
N ASN A 145 0.62 -14.70 -11.45
CA ASN A 145 1.18 -14.39 -12.77
C ASN A 145 2.67 -14.73 -12.93
N VAL A 146 3.58 -13.80 -12.66
CA VAL A 146 5.00 -13.87 -13.03
C VAL A 146 5.95 -14.04 -11.84
N LEU A 147 5.45 -14.00 -10.61
CA LEU A 147 6.24 -14.18 -9.40
C LEU A 147 5.99 -15.54 -8.74
N SER A 148 6.94 -16.00 -7.93
CA SER A 148 6.80 -17.14 -7.02
C SER A 148 7.31 -16.75 -5.64
N SER A 149 6.72 -17.38 -4.61
CA SER A 149 7.14 -17.21 -3.23
C SER A 149 8.40 -18.00 -2.95
N SER A 150 9.36 -17.41 -2.26
CA SER A 150 10.60 -18.05 -1.82
C SER A 150 11.05 -17.50 -0.47
N THR A 151 12.12 -18.07 0.09
CA THR A 151 12.70 -17.68 1.37
C THR A 151 14.19 -17.44 1.21
N SER A 152 14.67 -16.35 1.78
CA SER A 152 16.08 -16.00 1.90
C SER A 152 16.52 -16.09 3.37
N ALA A 153 17.83 -15.93 3.62
CA ALA A 153 18.37 -15.84 4.98
C ALA A 153 17.71 -14.72 5.82
N ASN A 154 17.16 -13.69 5.17
CA ASN A 154 16.56 -12.52 5.81
C ASN A 154 15.02 -12.52 5.75
N GLY A 155 14.40 -13.63 5.33
CA GLY A 155 12.94 -13.80 5.33
C GLY A 155 12.33 -14.04 3.96
N PHE A 156 11.02 -13.86 3.88
CA PHE A 156 10.20 -14.10 2.69
C PHE A 156 10.56 -13.15 1.55
N VAL A 157 10.68 -13.69 0.34
CA VAL A 157 10.98 -12.94 -0.89
C VAL A 157 10.09 -13.40 -2.03
N LEU A 158 9.84 -12.50 -2.98
CA LEU A 158 9.23 -12.84 -4.26
C LEU A 158 10.33 -12.90 -5.32
N VAL A 159 10.34 -13.97 -6.12
CA VAL A 159 11.30 -14.18 -7.21
C VAL A 159 10.56 -14.43 -8.53
N PRO A 160 11.18 -14.18 -9.68
CA PRO A 160 10.56 -14.51 -10.97
C PRO A 160 10.29 -16.01 -11.12
N LYS A 161 9.18 -16.38 -11.75
CA LYS A 161 8.87 -17.77 -12.11
C LYS A 161 9.90 -18.38 -13.07
N ALA A 162 10.46 -17.56 -13.96
CA ALA A 162 11.49 -17.96 -14.91
C ALA A 162 12.85 -18.31 -14.27
N GLY A 163 13.00 -18.16 -12.94
CA GLY A 163 14.20 -18.47 -12.19
C GLY A 163 14.86 -17.25 -11.53
N HIS A 164 15.83 -17.51 -10.65
CA HIS A 164 16.53 -16.46 -9.92
C HIS A 164 17.24 -15.49 -10.90
N ASN A 165 16.99 -14.19 -10.75
CA ASN A 165 17.47 -13.13 -11.64
C ASN A 165 17.05 -13.23 -13.12
N ASN A 166 16.08 -14.09 -13.46
CA ASN A 166 15.54 -14.17 -14.82
C ASN A 166 14.23 -13.37 -14.92
N TRP A 167 14.29 -12.16 -15.48
CA TRP A 167 13.17 -11.22 -15.52
C TRP A 167 12.42 -11.21 -16.86
N ILE A 168 12.77 -12.10 -17.80
CA ILE A 168 12.27 -12.04 -19.18
C ILE A 168 10.74 -12.18 -19.24
N GLU A 169 10.18 -13.18 -18.55
CA GLU A 169 8.72 -13.38 -18.51
C GLU A 169 7.99 -12.19 -17.88
N LEU A 170 8.56 -11.58 -16.84
CA LEU A 170 8.00 -10.40 -16.19
C LEU A 170 8.03 -9.18 -17.12
N GLN A 171 9.13 -8.97 -17.83
CA GLN A 171 9.24 -7.89 -18.81
C GLN A 171 8.23 -8.06 -19.94
N ASN A 172 8.11 -9.27 -20.49
CA ASN A 172 7.12 -9.58 -21.53
C ASN A 172 5.69 -9.34 -21.03
N PHE A 173 5.36 -9.79 -19.83
CA PHE A 173 4.05 -9.56 -19.22
C PHE A 173 3.72 -8.07 -19.08
N ILE A 174 4.68 -7.24 -18.67
CA ILE A 174 4.48 -5.79 -18.59
C ILE A 174 4.29 -5.20 -19.99
N GLN A 175 5.11 -5.58 -20.97
CA GLN A 175 5.01 -5.07 -22.34
C GLN A 175 3.68 -5.44 -22.99
N GLU A 176 3.22 -6.68 -22.82
CA GLU A 176 1.92 -7.14 -23.31
C GLU A 176 0.77 -6.39 -22.66
N ALA A 177 0.87 -6.05 -21.37
CA ALA A 177 -0.15 -5.29 -20.68
C ALA A 177 -0.18 -3.80 -21.08
N LEU A 178 0.94 -3.26 -21.56
CA LEU A 178 1.05 -1.87 -22.02
C LEU A 178 0.60 -1.67 -23.48
N ASN A 179 0.71 -2.70 -24.32
CA ASN A 179 0.28 -2.70 -25.73
C ASN A 179 -1.23 -2.93 -25.89
#